data_AF-A0A352YVZ9-F1
#
_entry.id   AF-A0A352YVZ9-F1
#
_cell.length_a   1.000
_cell.length_b   1.000
_cell.length_c   1.000
_cell.angle_alpha   90.00
_cell.angle_beta   90.00
_cell.angle_gamma   90.00
#
_symmetry.space_group_name_H-M   'P 1'
#
loop_
_entity.id
_entity.type
_entity.pdbx_description
1 polymer ?
#
loop_
_entity_poly.entity_id
_entity_poly.type
_entity_poly.pdbx_seq_one_letter_code
_entity_poly.pdbx_strand_id
1 'polypeptide(L)'
;MKSLYSFLIPKVLTANIKNIEEEFLISLSLNLQAEGFSLEIIKKVMQEYQEIGFAKTASRHVLGAMNQLAFEYEVLIQMKEGLENVKVVGMNKNINRTILKGIKLLHPIEALREVL
;
A
#
# COMPACT_ATOMS: atom_id res chain seq x y z
N MET A 1 12.07 -2.92 -9.27
CA MET A 1 10.89 -2.84 -8.38
C MET A 1 9.78 -3.63 -9.04
N LYS A 2 9.17 -4.58 -8.34
CA LYS A 2 8.23 -5.55 -8.95
C LYS A 2 6.81 -4.98 -9.08
N SER A 3 6.35 -4.23 -8.09
CA SER A 3 5.16 -3.39 -8.16
C SER A 3 5.38 -2.10 -7.34
N LEU A 4 4.63 -1.04 -7.66
CA LEU A 4 4.51 0.18 -6.83
C LEU A 4 3.22 0.13 -5.99
N TYR A 5 2.75 -1.08 -5.65
CA TYR A 5 1.54 -1.23 -4.87
C TYR A 5 1.74 -0.60 -3.49
N SER A 6 0.79 0.22 -3.06
CA SER A 6 0.91 1.02 -1.85
C SER A 6 -0.41 1.10 -1.10
N PHE A 7 -0.33 1.32 0.21
CA PHE A 7 -1.52 1.51 1.02
C PHE A 7 -1.18 2.40 2.22
N LEU A 8 -2.13 3.26 2.60
CA LEU A 8 -2.07 4.05 3.82
C LEU A 8 -2.63 3.22 4.98
N ILE A 9 -1.90 3.22 6.10
CA ILE A 9 -2.38 2.76 7.40
C ILE A 9 -2.63 4.01 8.27
N PRO A 10 -3.90 4.35 8.56
CA PRO A 10 -4.23 5.54 9.33
C PRO A 10 -3.98 5.32 10.83
N LYS A 11 -3.72 6.41 11.55
CA LYS A 11 -3.73 6.44 13.03
C LYS A 11 -2.78 5.43 13.69
N VAL A 12 -1.64 5.15 13.08
CA VAL A 12 -0.57 4.34 13.71
C VAL A 12 -0.01 5.14 14.90
N LEU A 13 -0.34 4.71 16.12
CA LEU A 13 0.20 5.33 17.33
C LEU A 13 1.64 4.88 17.54
N THR A 14 2.43 5.66 18.29
CA THR A 14 3.80 5.31 18.66
C THR A 14 3.89 3.96 19.40
N ALA A 15 2.82 3.57 20.10
CA ALA A 15 2.70 2.26 20.73
C ALA A 15 2.58 1.11 19.71
N ASN A 16 1.88 1.32 18.58
CA ASN A 16 1.74 0.35 17.49
C ASN A 16 3.03 0.20 16.68
N ILE A 17 3.98 1.16 16.74
CA ILE A 17 5.28 1.04 16.06
C ILE A 17 6.05 -0.19 16.54
N LYS A 18 5.86 -0.63 17.80
CA LYS A 18 6.47 -1.86 18.32
C LYS A 18 5.99 -3.13 17.60
N ASN A 19 4.78 -3.10 17.03
CA ASN A 19 4.14 -4.20 16.30
C ASN A 19 3.80 -3.81 14.85
N ILE A 20 4.59 -2.91 14.26
CA ILE A 20 4.30 -2.36 12.92
C ILE A 20 4.25 -3.44 11.83
N GLU A 21 4.95 -4.55 12.03
CA GLU A 21 4.90 -5.73 11.15
C GLU A 21 3.51 -6.37 11.13
N GLU A 22 2.88 -6.53 12.29
CA GLU A 22 1.54 -7.11 12.42
C GLU A 22 0.49 -6.19 11.78
N GLU A 23 0.55 -4.89 12.08
CA GLU A 23 -0.33 -3.88 11.48
C GLU A 23 -0.18 -3.83 9.95
N PHE A 24 1.05 -3.98 9.46
CA PHE A 24 1.35 -4.06 8.04
C PHE A 24 0.72 -5.31 7.41
N LEU A 25 0.89 -6.50 8.00
CA LEU A 25 0.33 -7.75 7.48
C LEU A 25 -1.20 -7.75 7.47
N ILE A 26 -1.82 -7.30 8.57
CA ILE A 26 -3.28 -7.16 8.66
C ILE A 26 -3.78 -6.22 7.56
N SER A 27 -3.13 -5.06 7.42
CA SER A 27 -3.51 -4.08 6.40
C SER A 27 -3.29 -4.61 4.98
N LEU A 28 -2.18 -5.29 4.72
CA LEU A 28 -1.90 -5.91 3.42
C LEU A 28 -2.99 -6.92 3.06
N SER A 29 -3.34 -7.82 3.98
CA SER A 29 -4.41 -8.81 3.80
C SER A 29 -5.76 -8.16 3.45
N LEU A 30 -6.17 -7.13 4.21
CA LEU A 30 -7.42 -6.41 3.96
C LEU A 30 -7.44 -5.73 2.59
N ASN A 31 -6.33 -5.11 2.18
CA ASN A 31 -6.24 -4.44 0.88
C ASN A 31 -6.24 -5.47 -0.26
N LEU A 32 -5.52 -6.60 -0.15
CA LEU A 32 -5.54 -7.67 -1.15
C LEU A 32 -6.94 -8.30 -1.29
N GLN A 33 -7.65 -8.50 -0.18
CA GLN A 33 -9.03 -8.99 -0.23
C GLN A 33 -9.94 -7.97 -0.93
N ALA A 34 -9.79 -6.68 -0.65
CA ALA A 34 -10.55 -5.63 -1.32
C ALA A 34 -10.23 -5.52 -2.83
N GLU A 35 -9.04 -5.96 -3.25
CA GLU A 35 -8.64 -6.10 -4.65
C GLU A 35 -9.17 -7.39 -5.31
N GLY A 36 -9.79 -8.30 -4.54
CA GLY A 36 -10.38 -9.53 -5.06
C GLY A 36 -9.39 -10.67 -5.26
N PHE A 37 -8.24 -10.66 -4.59
CA PHE A 37 -7.35 -11.82 -4.56
C PHE A 37 -8.00 -12.96 -3.76
N SER A 38 -7.73 -14.21 -4.17
CA SER A 38 -8.25 -15.39 -3.47
C SER A 38 -7.60 -15.55 -2.10
N LEU A 39 -8.29 -16.20 -1.16
CA LEU A 39 -7.74 -16.52 0.15
C LEU A 39 -6.47 -17.39 0.06
N GLU A 40 -6.36 -18.23 -0.97
CA GLU A 40 -5.19 -19.03 -1.24
C GLU A 40 -3.96 -18.17 -1.56
N ILE A 41 -4.11 -17.19 -2.47
CA ILE A 41 -3.03 -16.25 -2.81
C ILE A 41 -2.66 -15.41 -1.59
N ILE A 42 -3.65 -14.87 -0.88
CA ILE A 42 -3.39 -14.06 0.33
C ILE A 42 -2.62 -14.88 1.36
N LYS A 43 -3.03 -16.12 1.61
CA LYS A 43 -2.34 -17.01 2.55
C LYS A 43 -0.89 -17.27 2.14
N LYS A 44 -0.63 -17.52 0.85
CA LYS A 44 0.73 -17.68 0.32
C LYS A 44 1.58 -16.43 0.57
N VAL A 45 1.04 -15.25 0.27
CA VAL A 45 1.72 -13.97 0.54
C VAL A 45 2.02 -13.81 2.03
N MET A 46 1.04 -14.03 2.92
CA MET A 46 1.27 -13.93 4.37
C MET A 46 2.34 -14.92 4.89
N GLN A 47 2.46 -16.09 4.26
CA GLN A 47 3.51 -17.07 4.59
C GLN A 47 4.90 -16.66 4.09
N GLU A 48 4.98 -15.95 2.95
CA GLU A 48 6.26 -15.42 2.44
C GLU A 48 6.79 -14.27 3.31
N TYR A 49 5.90 -13.47 3.90
CA TYR A 49 6.24 -12.32 4.75
C TYR A 49 6.24 -12.65 6.25
N GLN A 50 6.78 -13.82 6.64
CA GLN A 50 6.93 -14.19 8.08
C GLN A 50 7.90 -13.27 8.83
N GLU A 51 8.88 -12.70 8.13
CA GLU A 51 9.82 -11.71 8.67
C GLU A 51 9.78 -10.46 7.78
N ILE A 52 9.47 -9.30 8.37
CA ILE A 52 9.41 -8.03 7.65
C ILE A 52 10.51 -7.10 8.16
N GLY A 53 11.43 -6.73 7.27
CA GLY A 53 12.44 -5.72 7.54
C GLY A 53 12.01 -4.34 7.03
N PHE A 54 12.08 -3.32 7.89
CA PHE A 54 11.95 -1.92 7.48
C PHE A 54 13.34 -1.29 7.31
N ALA A 55 13.63 -0.82 6.10
CA ALA A 55 14.90 -0.17 5.80
C ALA A 55 14.70 1.12 4.99
N LYS A 56 15.62 2.06 5.16
CA LYS A 56 15.69 3.24 4.29
C LYS A 56 16.10 2.80 2.88
N THR A 57 15.51 3.41 1.87
CA THR A 57 15.89 3.20 0.47
C THR A 57 16.85 4.29 0.00
N ALA A 58 17.90 3.92 -0.73
CA ALA A 58 18.81 4.85 -1.40
C ALA A 58 18.37 5.19 -2.83
N SER A 59 17.31 4.54 -3.33
CA SER A 59 16.81 4.74 -4.69
C SER A 59 16.02 6.03 -4.79
N ARG A 60 16.57 7.04 -5.49
CA ARG A 60 15.88 8.32 -5.74
C ARG A 60 14.56 8.13 -6.48
N HIS A 61 14.48 7.13 -7.35
CA HIS A 61 13.26 6.78 -8.06
C HIS A 61 12.15 6.32 -7.10
N VAL A 62 12.49 5.44 -6.14
CA VAL A 62 11.55 4.98 -5.12
C VAL A 62 11.13 6.12 -4.21
N LEU A 63 12.08 6.96 -3.78
CA LEU A 63 11.78 8.14 -2.97
C LEU A 63 10.84 9.12 -3.70
N GLY A 64 11.06 9.35 -4.99
CA GLY A 64 10.17 10.15 -5.83
C GLY A 64 8.74 9.60 -5.88
N ALA A 65 8.59 8.29 -6.10
CA ALA A 65 7.29 7.64 -6.09
C ALA A 65 6.61 7.71 -4.71
N MET A 66 7.35 7.50 -3.61
CA MET A 66 6.82 7.61 -2.25
C MET A 66 6.32 9.03 -1.95
N ASN A 67 7.06 10.07 -2.36
CA ASN A 67 6.66 11.46 -2.19
C ASN A 67 5.40 11.78 -3.00
N GLN A 68 5.33 11.29 -4.24
CA GLN A 68 4.13 11.46 -5.07
C GLN A 68 2.91 10.80 -4.40
N LEU A 69 3.04 9.55 -3.94
CA LEU A 69 1.98 8.83 -3.25
C LEU A 69 1.53 9.55 -1.98
N ALA A 70 2.47 10.02 -1.16
CA ALA A 70 2.15 10.76 0.06
C ALA A 70 1.32 12.03 -0.23
N PHE A 71 1.72 12.78 -1.27
CA PHE A 71 0.99 13.95 -1.74
C PHE A 71 -0.42 13.60 -2.25
N GLU A 72 -0.56 12.54 -3.05
CA GLU A 72 -1.86 12.08 -3.55
C GLU A 72 -2.81 11.71 -2.40
N TYR A 73 -2.31 11.00 -1.38
CA TYR A 73 -3.09 10.70 -0.19
C TYR A 73 -3.53 11.96 0.56
N GLU A 74 -2.63 12.92 0.75
CA GLU A 74 -2.93 14.17 1.43
C GLU A 74 -4.03 14.95 0.72
N VAL A 75 -3.93 15.12 -0.60
CA VAL A 75 -4.94 15.80 -1.41
C VAL A 75 -6.29 15.08 -1.32
N LEU A 76 -6.33 13.75 -1.44
CA LEU A 76 -7.57 12.99 -1.35
C LEU A 76 -8.24 13.11 0.04
N ILE A 77 -7.44 13.12 1.12
CA ILE A 77 -7.94 13.31 2.47
C ILE A 77 -8.51 14.72 2.65
N GLN A 78 -7.80 15.74 2.15
CA GLN A 78 -8.27 17.14 2.19
C GLN A 78 -9.57 17.32 1.39
N MET A 79 -9.69 16.72 0.21
CA MET A 79 -10.92 16.75 -0.60
C MET A 79 -12.12 16.06 0.07
N LYS A 80 -11.86 15.19 1.06
CA LYS A 80 -12.89 14.56 1.89
C LYS A 80 -13.09 15.28 3.22
N GLU A 81 -12.51 16.46 3.39
CA GLU A 81 -12.63 17.29 4.59
C GLU A 81 -12.09 16.62 5.86
N GLY A 82 -11.16 15.67 5.73
CA GLY A 82 -10.57 14.97 6.87
C GLY A 82 -10.54 13.45 6.72
N LEU A 83 -9.67 12.82 7.50
CA LEU A 83 -9.43 11.37 7.44
C LEU A 83 -10.63 10.57 7.97
N GLU A 84 -11.39 11.15 8.89
CA GLU A 84 -12.62 10.61 9.47
C GLU A 84 -13.71 10.35 8.43
N ASN A 85 -13.69 11.08 7.31
CA ASN A 85 -14.65 10.95 6.21
C ASN A 85 -14.16 9.99 5.10
N VAL A 86 -12.99 9.38 5.29
CA VAL A 86 -12.34 8.55 4.27
C VAL A 86 -12.50 7.06 4.60
N LYS A 87 -13.03 6.31 3.63
CA LYS A 87 -12.92 4.84 3.63
C LYS A 87 -11.54 4.43 3.14
N VAL A 88 -10.57 4.29 4.06
CA VAL A 88 -9.15 4.09 3.76
C VAL A 88 -8.89 2.95 2.77
N VAL A 89 -9.48 1.77 2.96
CA VAL A 89 -9.29 0.63 2.04
C VAL A 89 -9.77 0.98 0.63
N GLY A 90 -10.89 1.71 0.51
CA GLY A 90 -11.38 2.20 -0.78
C GLY A 90 -10.46 3.25 -1.42
N MET A 91 -9.87 4.13 -0.61
CA MET A 91 -8.88 5.10 -1.09
C MET A 91 -7.60 4.43 -1.57
N ASN A 92 -7.06 3.47 -0.82
CA ASN A 92 -5.91 2.66 -1.23
C ASN A 92 -6.18 1.94 -2.54
N LYS A 93 -7.37 1.34 -2.66
CA LYS A 93 -7.83 0.68 -3.88
C LYS A 93 -7.85 1.64 -5.09
N ASN A 94 -8.26 2.89 -4.88
CA ASN A 94 -8.27 3.91 -5.93
C ASN A 94 -6.85 4.35 -6.31
N ILE A 95 -5.98 4.59 -5.32
CA ILE A 95 -4.56 4.93 -5.55
C ILE A 95 -3.86 3.86 -6.39
N ASN A 96 -4.08 2.58 -6.10
CA ASN A 96 -3.45 1.50 -6.89
C ASN A 96 -4.00 1.35 -8.33
N ARG A 97 -5.01 2.14 -8.70
CA ARG A 97 -5.56 2.28 -10.06
C ARG A 97 -5.21 3.61 -10.71
N THR A 98 -4.46 4.50 -10.05
CA THR A 98 -3.93 5.69 -10.71
C THR A 98 -2.75 5.32 -11.60
N ILE A 99 -2.42 6.21 -12.54
CA ILE A 99 -1.25 6.03 -13.39
C ILE A 99 -0.02 6.50 -12.62
N LEU A 100 0.91 5.59 -12.37
CA LEU A 100 2.17 5.91 -11.68
C LEU A 100 3.36 5.80 -12.64
N LYS A 101 3.99 6.95 -12.90
CA LYS A 101 5.24 6.98 -13.69
C LYS A 101 6.31 6.24 -12.91
N GLY A 102 6.93 5.23 -13.54
CA GLY A 102 8.03 4.48 -12.93
C GLY A 102 7.84 2.96 -12.82
N ILE A 103 6.71 2.43 -13.29
CA ILE A 103 6.46 1.00 -13.50
C ILE A 103 6.14 0.74 -14.98
N LYS A 104 6.41 -0.49 -15.46
CA LYS A 104 6.17 -0.87 -16.87
C LYS A 104 4.68 -0.88 -17.20
N LEU A 105 3.87 -1.39 -16.27
CA LEU A 105 2.42 -1.37 -16.35
C LEU A 105 1.91 -0.03 -15.81
N LEU A 106 0.85 0.50 -16.42
CA LEU A 106 0.34 1.83 -16.10
C LEU A 106 -0.18 1.90 -14.65
N HIS A 107 -0.72 0.80 -14.14
CA HIS A 107 -1.35 0.74 -12.83
C HIS A 107 -0.61 -0.21 -11.87
N PRO A 108 -0.34 0.22 -10.61
CA PRO A 108 0.30 -0.63 -9.61
C PRO A 108 -0.39 -1.97 -9.36
N ILE A 109 -1.73 -2.01 -9.41
CA ILE A 109 -2.48 -3.25 -9.20
C ILE A 109 -2.23 -4.28 -10.31
N GLU A 110 -2.03 -3.84 -11.55
CA GLU A 110 -1.71 -4.74 -12.66
C GLU A 110 -0.32 -5.33 -12.46
N ALA A 111 0.66 -4.49 -12.10
CA ALA A 111 2.02 -4.94 -11.81
C ALA A 111 2.07 -5.92 -10.64
N LEU A 112 1.22 -5.72 -9.62
CA LEU A 112 1.11 -6.67 -8.52
C LEU A 112 0.54 -8.03 -8.97
N ARG A 113 -0.46 -8.03 -9.86
CA ARG A 113 -1.07 -9.27 -10.38
C ARG A 113 -0.12 -10.10 -11.23
N GLU A 114 0.87 -9.50 -11.88
CA GLU A 114 1.87 -10.27 -12.64
C GLU A 114 2.88 -11.00 -11.75
N VAL A 115 3.00 -10.59 -10.47
CA VAL A 115 4.05 -11.11 -9.57
C VAL A 115 3.52 -11.97 -8.42
N LEU A 116 2.19 -12.06 -8.25
CA LEU A 116 1.50 -12.91 -7.29
C LEU A 116 0.85 -14.11 -7.98
#